data_AF-A0A8E2AUQ4-F1
#
_entry.id   AF-A0A8E2AUQ4-F1
#
_cell.length_a   1.000
_cell.length_b   1.000
_cell.length_c   1.000
_cell.angle_alpha   90.00
_cell.angle_beta   90.00
_cell.angle_gamma   90.00
#
_symmetry.space_group_name_H-M   'P 1'
#
loop_
_entity.id
_entity.type
_entity.pdbx_description
1 polymer ?
#
loop_
_entity_poly.entity_id
_entity_poly.type
_entity_poly.pdbx_seq_one_letter_code
_entity_poly.pdbx_strand_id
1 'polypeptide(L)'
;LYLGACALVVAGETIRGWCYRQLGKHFTYVLSIREGHSLVTNGPYAVVRHPSYSAYIIWAVGIVTWMWARGLWARECGVAASWWGQIVIGSWTVVVVSFAVLVFGRAALEDETLRKEWPQ
;
A
#
# COMPACT_ATOMS: atom_id res chain seq x y z
N LEU A 1 -9.48 19.09 3.99
CA LEU A 1 -9.80 17.63 3.95
C LEU A 1 -9.60 17.03 2.56
N TYR A 2 -10.29 17.49 1.52
CA TYR A 2 -10.13 16.96 0.14
C TYR A 2 -8.68 16.97 -0.37
N LEU A 3 -8.02 18.14 -0.36
CA LEU A 3 -6.62 18.26 -0.80
C LEU A 3 -5.65 17.39 0.02
N GLY A 4 -5.93 17.22 1.32
CA GLY A 4 -5.14 16.33 2.18
C GLY A 4 -5.30 14.86 1.80
N ALA A 5 -6.52 14.41 1.54
CA ALA A 5 -6.77 13.04 1.08
C ALA A 5 -6.14 12.78 -0.30
N CYS A 6 -6.27 13.72 -1.24
CA CYS A 6 -5.60 13.63 -2.54
C CYS A 6 -4.07 13.60 -2.40
N ALA A 7 -3.50 14.45 -1.54
CA ALA A 7 -2.06 14.46 -1.29
C ALA A 7 -1.58 13.12 -0.72
N LEU A 8 -2.32 12.51 0.21
CA LEU A 8 -1.99 11.19 0.76
C LEU A 8 -2.05 10.08 -0.31
N VAL A 9 -3.07 10.10 -1.19
CA VAL A 9 -3.18 9.14 -2.30
C VAL A 9 -1.99 9.29 -3.26
N VAL A 10 -1.67 10.51 -3.68
CA VAL A 10 -0.56 10.78 -4.60
C VAL A 10 0.78 10.44 -3.96
N ALA A 11 0.98 10.78 -2.68
CA ALA A 11 2.19 10.45 -1.94
C ALA A 11 2.37 8.93 -1.81
N GLY A 12 1.32 8.20 -1.45
CA GLY A 12 1.37 6.73 -1.33
C GLY A 12 1.70 6.05 -2.66
N GLU A 13 1.07 6.46 -3.76
CA GLU A 13 1.36 5.90 -5.10
C GLU A 13 2.76 6.28 -5.60
N THR A 14 3.21 7.51 -5.38
CA THR A 14 4.56 7.93 -5.81
C THR A 14 5.65 7.19 -5.06
N ILE A 15 5.49 6.98 -3.74
CA ILE A 15 6.42 6.19 -2.93
C ILE A 15 6.38 4.72 -3.36
N ARG A 16 5.19 4.12 -3.59
CA ARG A 16 5.09 2.76 -4.15
C ARG A 16 5.79 2.64 -5.50
N GLY A 17 5.52 3.58 -6.40
CA GLY A 17 6.18 3.65 -7.70
C GLY A 17 7.69 3.84 -7.60
N TRP A 18 8.19 4.54 -6.58
CA TRP A 18 9.61 4.64 -6.30
C TRP A 18 10.20 3.32 -5.77
N CYS A 19 9.48 2.61 -4.89
CA CYS A 19 9.86 1.27 -4.44
C CYS A 19 9.94 0.30 -5.63
N TYR A 20 8.93 0.27 -6.49
CA TYR A 20 8.93 -0.56 -7.70
C TYR A 20 10.09 -0.22 -8.64
N ARG A 21 10.37 1.08 -8.83
CA ARG A 21 11.51 1.52 -9.67
C ARG A 21 12.86 1.18 -9.05
N GLN A 22 13.02 1.27 -7.73
CA GLN A 22 14.26 0.94 -7.03
C GLN A 22 14.58 -0.55 -7.06
N LEU A 23 13.56 -1.41 -6.96
CA LEU A 23 13.74 -2.84 -7.18
C LEU A 23 13.94 -3.19 -8.65
N GLY A 24 13.44 -2.39 -9.59
CA GLY A 24 13.76 -2.50 -11.01
C GLY A 24 13.62 -3.92 -11.57
N LYS A 25 14.64 -4.40 -12.30
CA LYS A 25 14.70 -5.76 -12.88
C LYS A 25 14.92 -6.89 -11.84
N HIS A 26 15.12 -6.56 -10.57
CA HIS A 26 15.28 -7.50 -9.47
C HIS A 26 13.97 -7.69 -8.66
N PHE A 27 12.87 -7.02 -9.04
CA PHE A 27 11.55 -7.25 -8.44
C PHE A 27 11.02 -8.62 -8.86
N THR A 28 11.34 -9.64 -8.07
CA THR A 28 10.66 -10.94 -8.19
C THR A 28 9.41 -10.86 -7.33
N TYR A 29 8.22 -10.85 -7.95
CA TYR A 29 6.91 -10.84 -7.27
C TYR A 29 6.70 -12.08 -6.39
N VAL A 30 7.50 -13.11 -6.65
CA VAL A 30 7.68 -14.29 -5.81
C VAL A 30 8.92 -14.05 -4.99
N LEU A 31 8.84 -14.24 -3.67
CA LEU A 31 9.99 -14.35 -2.77
C LEU A 31 10.81 -15.59 -3.15
N SER A 32 11.39 -15.62 -4.35
CA SER A 32 12.31 -16.66 -4.77
C SER A 32 13.69 -16.15 -4.41
N ILE A 33 14.19 -16.60 -3.27
CA ILE A 33 15.61 -16.54 -2.96
C ILE A 33 16.29 -17.39 -4.03
N ARG A 34 16.80 -16.74 -5.07
CA ARG A 34 17.66 -17.37 -6.08
C ARG A 34 19.09 -17.22 -5.59
N GLU A 35 19.92 -18.23 -5.84
CA GLU A 35 21.35 -18.17 -5.55
C GLU A 35 21.96 -16.90 -6.17
N GLY A 36 22.58 -16.05 -5.34
CA GLY A 36 23.16 -14.77 -5.74
C GLY A 36 22.31 -13.51 -5.48
N HIS A 37 21.18 -13.62 -4.78
CA HIS A 37 20.34 -12.45 -4.45
C HIS A 37 21.02 -11.56 -3.39
N SER A 38 21.27 -10.29 -3.71
CA SER A 38 21.79 -9.30 -2.77
C SER A 38 20.67 -8.51 -2.11
N LEU A 39 20.72 -8.34 -0.78
CA LEU A 39 19.77 -7.51 -0.04
C LEU A 39 19.86 -6.04 -0.52
N VAL A 40 18.76 -5.49 -1.02
CA VAL A 40 18.70 -4.09 -1.44
C VAL A 40 18.46 -3.23 -0.19
N THR A 41 19.48 -2.49 0.23
CA THR A 41 19.44 -1.60 1.39
C THR A 41 19.51 -0.11 1.02
N ASN A 42 19.40 0.22 -0.27
CA ASN A 42 19.50 1.59 -0.78
C ASN A 42 18.12 2.23 -1.00
N GLY A 43 18.06 3.56 -0.94
CA GLY A 43 16.83 4.33 -1.21
C GLY A 43 15.78 4.18 -0.09
N PRO A 44 14.49 4.00 -0.41
CA PRO A 44 13.42 3.84 0.60
C PRO A 44 13.66 2.68 1.58
N TYR A 45 14.35 1.64 1.11
CA TYR A 45 14.72 0.46 1.88
C TYR A 45 15.82 0.72 2.91
N ALA A 46 16.53 1.85 2.82
CA ALA A 46 17.48 2.32 3.83
C ALA A 46 16.77 2.91 5.07
N VAL A 47 15.53 3.38 4.89
CA VAL A 47 14.77 4.09 5.94
C VAL A 47 13.86 3.13 6.70
N VAL A 48 13.17 2.25 5.98
CA VAL A 48 12.26 1.24 6.55
C VAL A 48 12.44 -0.09 5.82
N ARG A 49 12.26 -1.20 6.54
CA ARG A 49 12.37 -2.56 5.95
C ARG A 49 11.35 -2.81 4.84
N HIS A 50 10.15 -2.24 4.99
CA HIS A 50 9.00 -2.47 4.12
C HIS A 50 8.37 -1.17 3.58
N PRO A 51 9.10 -0.38 2.77
CA PRO A 51 8.65 0.93 2.33
C PRO A 51 7.39 0.87 1.46
N SER A 52 7.22 -0.21 0.68
CA SER A 52 6.03 -0.47 -0.13
C SER A 52 4.76 -0.65 0.73
N TYR A 53 4.90 -1.30 1.89
CA TYR A 53 3.79 -1.51 2.82
C TYR A 53 3.41 -0.23 3.55
N SER A 54 4.40 0.54 4.01
CA SER A 54 4.17 1.86 4.58
C SER A 54 3.47 2.79 3.58
N ALA A 55 3.92 2.79 2.32
CA ALA A 55 3.31 3.56 1.25
C ALA A 55 1.87 3.13 0.93
N TYR A 56 1.60 1.81 0.96
CA TYR A 56 0.24 1.30 0.80
C TYR A 56 -0.70 1.75 1.93
N ILE A 57 -0.23 1.81 3.18
CA ILE A 57 -1.03 2.29 4.31
C ILE A 57 -1.37 3.78 4.14
N ILE A 58 -0.39 4.60 3.73
CA ILE A 58 -0.60 6.02 3.45
C ILE A 58 -1.66 6.21 2.35
N TRP A 59 -1.56 5.43 1.27
CA TRP A 59 -2.54 5.41 0.20
C TRP A 59 -3.93 4.97 0.67
N ALA A 60 -4.01 3.89 1.47
CA ALA A 60 -5.25 3.33 2.00
C ALA A 60 -6.00 4.34 2.89
N VAL A 61 -5.28 5.06 3.75
CA VAL A 61 -5.87 6.14 4.57
C VAL A 61 -6.38 7.27 3.68
N GLY A 62 -5.60 7.67 2.67
CA GLY A 62 -5.99 8.71 1.70
C GLY A 62 -7.27 8.34 0.95
N ILE A 63 -7.35 7.13 0.38
CA ILE A 63 -8.49 6.71 -0.44
C ILE A 63 -9.76 6.48 0.38
N VAL A 64 -9.65 5.89 1.58
CA VAL A 64 -10.80 5.71 2.49
C VAL A 64 -11.33 7.06 2.96
N THR A 65 -10.44 7.99 3.30
CA THR A 65 -10.83 9.36 3.67
C THR A 65 -11.50 10.07 2.49
N TRP A 66 -10.97 9.91 1.28
CA TRP A 66 -11.54 10.51 0.07
C TRP A 66 -12.95 9.98 -0.25
N MET A 67 -13.21 8.71 0.01
CA MET A 67 -14.50 8.05 -0.28
C MET A 67 -15.57 8.28 0.80
N TRP A 68 -15.20 8.35 2.08
CA TRP A 68 -16.16 8.40 3.19
C TRP A 68 -16.32 9.76 3.87
N ALA A 69 -15.38 10.70 3.67
CA ALA A 69 -15.49 12.00 4.32
C ALA A 69 -16.69 12.81 3.78
N ARG A 70 -17.40 13.47 4.70
CA ARG A 70 -18.56 14.32 4.38
C ARG A 70 -18.11 15.51 3.53
N GLY A 71 -18.72 15.72 2.37
CA GLY A 71 -18.43 16.84 1.45
C GLY A 71 -17.34 16.57 0.39
N LEU A 72 -16.96 15.31 0.16
CA LEU A 72 -16.03 14.91 -0.91
C LEU A 72 -16.76 14.17 -2.04
N TRP A 73 -16.12 14.16 -3.23
CA TRP A 73 -16.62 13.75 -4.56
C TRP A 73 -17.70 12.65 -4.60
N ALA A 74 -17.57 11.58 -3.79
CA ALA A 74 -18.52 10.47 -3.78
C ALA A 74 -19.97 10.85 -3.40
N ARG A 75 -20.16 11.87 -2.53
CA ARG A 75 -21.50 12.40 -2.19
C ARG A 75 -21.99 13.45 -3.17
N GLU A 76 -21.10 14.31 -3.67
CA GLU A 76 -21.43 15.40 -4.60
C GLU A 76 -21.84 14.88 -5.99
N CYS A 77 -21.28 13.75 -6.44
CA CYS A 77 -21.61 13.14 -7.73
C CYS A 77 -22.88 12.26 -7.70
N GLY A 78 -23.62 12.20 -6.59
CA GLY A 78 -24.84 11.38 -6.47
C GLY A 78 -24.60 9.86 -6.42
N VAL A 79 -23.35 9.40 -6.55
CA VAL A 79 -22.97 7.98 -6.41
C VAL A 79 -23.31 7.47 -5.02
N ALA A 80 -23.01 8.23 -3.97
CA ALA A 80 -23.42 7.91 -2.61
C ALA A 80 -24.89 8.22 -2.29
N ALA A 81 -25.64 8.83 -3.23
CA ALA A 81 -27.10 8.97 -3.11
C ALA A 81 -27.82 7.70 -3.57
N SER A 82 -27.16 6.87 -4.38
CA SER A 82 -27.68 5.57 -4.80
C SER A 82 -27.23 4.45 -3.87
N TRP A 83 -28.17 3.58 -3.48
CA TRP A 83 -27.89 2.44 -2.61
C TRP A 83 -26.84 1.48 -3.19
N TRP A 84 -26.83 1.25 -4.51
CA TRP A 84 -25.80 0.45 -5.19
C TRP A 84 -24.41 1.06 -5.06
N GLY A 85 -24.30 2.40 -5.05
CA GLY A 85 -23.02 3.10 -5.02
C GLY A 85 -22.38 3.01 -3.65
N GLN A 86 -23.22 3.05 -2.61
CA GLN A 86 -22.79 2.78 -1.25
C GLN A 86 -22.30 1.33 -1.07
N ILE A 87 -22.95 0.35 -1.72
CA ILE A 87 -22.50 -1.05 -1.69
C ILE A 87 -21.13 -1.21 -2.36
N VAL A 88 -20.94 -0.59 -3.54
CA VAL A 88 -19.65 -0.66 -4.26
C VAL A 88 -18.53 0.03 -3.49
N ILE A 89 -18.78 1.22 -2.93
CA ILE A 89 -17.79 1.95 -2.11
C ILE A 89 -17.49 1.16 -0.82
N GLY A 90 -18.52 0.58 -0.20
CA GLY A 90 -18.42 -0.30 0.95
C GLY A 90 -17.54 -1.51 0.69
N SER A 91 -17.84 -2.27 -0.37
CA SER A 91 -17.08 -3.46 -0.72
C SER A 91 -15.62 -3.13 -1.05
N TRP A 92 -15.38 -2.06 -1.82
CA TRP A 92 -14.02 -1.60 -2.12
C TRP A 92 -13.24 -1.19 -0.86
N THR A 93 -13.90 -0.50 0.07
CA THR A 93 -13.29 -0.11 1.35
C THR A 93 -12.90 -1.33 2.17
N VAL A 94 -13.78 -2.34 2.24
CA VAL A 94 -13.49 -3.60 2.93
C VAL A 94 -12.29 -4.29 2.29
N VAL A 95 -12.19 -4.32 0.96
CA VAL A 95 -11.03 -4.91 0.26
C VAL A 95 -9.74 -4.16 0.60
N VAL A 96 -9.74 -2.82 0.52
CA VAL A 96 -8.56 -1.99 0.81
C VAL A 96 -8.07 -2.18 2.25
N VAL A 97 -8.99 -2.18 3.21
CA VAL A 97 -8.68 -2.38 4.63
C VAL A 97 -8.20 -3.81 4.89
N SER A 98 -8.85 -4.81 4.29
CA SER A 98 -8.42 -6.21 4.43
C SER A 98 -7.01 -6.41 3.90
N PHE A 99 -6.69 -5.85 2.75
CA PHE A 99 -5.34 -5.90 2.20
C PHE A 99 -4.33 -5.17 3.09
N ALA A 100 -4.71 -4.02 3.68
CA ALA A 100 -3.85 -3.31 4.64
C ALA A 100 -3.52 -4.19 5.86
N VAL A 101 -4.50 -4.91 6.40
CA VAL A 101 -4.31 -5.84 7.53
C VAL A 101 -3.44 -7.02 7.12
N LEU A 102 -3.71 -7.65 5.97
CA LEU A 102 -2.96 -8.79 5.47
C LEU A 102 -1.49 -8.45 5.21
N VAL A 103 -1.21 -7.22 4.79
CA VAL A 103 0.16 -6.74 4.58
C VAL A 103 0.98 -6.77 5.88
N PHE A 104 0.41 -6.48 7.04
CA PHE A 104 1.13 -6.61 8.32
C PHE A 104 1.48 -8.07 8.63
N GLY A 105 0.56 -9.00 8.39
CA GLY A 105 0.82 -10.44 8.56
C GLY A 105 1.88 -10.96 7.60
N ARG A 106 1.86 -10.49 6.34
CA ARG A 106 2.90 -10.81 5.35
C ARG A 106 4.25 -10.23 5.71
N ALA A 107 4.31 -8.98 6.16
CA ALA A 107 5.55 -8.35 6.57
C ALA A 107 6.28 -9.15 7.67
N ALA A 108 5.53 -9.69 8.64
CA ALA A 108 6.08 -10.55 9.68
C ALA A 108 6.65 -11.86 9.14
N LEU A 109 5.95 -12.50 8.19
CA LEU A 109 6.40 -13.74 7.55
C LEU A 109 7.64 -13.53 6.66
N GLU A 110 7.70 -12.40 5.94
CA GLU A 110 8.86 -12.03 5.14
C GLU A 110 10.08 -11.76 6.03
N ASP A 111 9.91 -11.04 7.14
CA ASP A 111 10.98 -10.81 8.11
C ASP A 111 11.50 -12.12 8.73
N GLU A 112 10.61 -13.07 9.03
CA GLU A 112 11.02 -14.38 9.55
C GLU A 112 11.82 -15.18 8.51
N THR A 113 11.38 -15.14 7.25
CA THR A 113 12.04 -15.84 6.14
C THR A 113 13.42 -15.23 5.87
N LEU A 114 13.53 -13.90 5.83
CA LEU A 114 14.79 -13.19 5.67
C LEU A 114 15.77 -13.47 6.83
N ARG A 115 15.27 -13.61 8.07
CA ARG A 115 16.11 -13.96 9.24
C ARG A 115 16.67 -15.38 9.16
N LYS A 116 15.93 -16.33 8.57
CA LYS A 116 16.40 -17.71 8.39
C LYS A 116 17.51 -17.81 7.35
N GLU A 117 17.45 -16.99 6.31
CA GLU A 117 18.37 -17.02 5.17
C GLU A 117 19.63 -16.16 5.39
N TRP A 118 19.47 -15.02 6.06
CA TRP A 118 20.58 -14.17 6.50
C TRP A 118 20.55 -13.97 8.01
N PRO A 119 20.92 -15.00 8.80
CA PRO A 119 21.13 -14.83 10.23
C PRO A 119 22.28 -13.83 10.43
N GLN A 120 22.00 -12.73 11.13
CA GLN A 120 22.98 -11.74 11.53
C GLN A 120 23.69 -12.19 12.80
#